data_AF-A0A950D3Q3-F1
#
_entry.id   AF-A0A950D3Q3-F1
#
_cell.length_a   1.000
_cell.length_b   1.000
_cell.length_c   1.000
_cell.angle_alpha   90.00
_cell.angle_beta   90.00
_cell.angle_gamma   90.00
#
_symmetry.space_group_name_H-M   'P 1'
#
loop_
_entity.id
_entity.type
_entity.pdbx_description
1 polymer ?
#
loop_
_entity_poly.entity_id
_entity_poly.type
_entity_poly.pdbx_seq_one_letter_code
_entity_poly.pdbx_strand_id
1 'polypeptide(L)'
;ATHINDAVLAFTPRGLCWQARPVGSGGLPMPDLLAPLIQANPGLNLSIALHARTYDLPIYDRTWLASFPELRPESIAAIVRIAATCERRFAEGSLARPEDVEGIAWADRYLDWLASSLGFLRVVTRSLARF
;
A
#
# COMPACT_ATOMS: atom_id res chain seq x y z
N ALA A 1 -10.39 10.96 11.92
CA ALA A 1 -9.06 11.05 11.29
C ALA A 1 -9.02 10.05 10.15
N THR A 2 -8.46 10.40 8.99
CA THR A 2 -8.37 9.49 7.84
C THR A 2 -7.02 8.80 7.86
N HIS A 3 -7.01 7.48 8.02
CA HIS A 3 -5.77 6.71 8.02
C HIS A 3 -5.28 6.50 6.59
N ILE A 4 -3.97 6.62 6.40
CA ILE A 4 -3.32 6.43 5.10
C ILE A 4 -2.15 5.49 5.22
N ASN A 5 -2.12 4.53 4.29
CA ASN A 5 -1.07 3.53 4.15
C ASN A 5 -0.78 3.33 2.66
N ASP A 6 0.48 3.07 2.38
CA ASP A 6 0.90 2.47 1.13
C ASP A 6 1.39 1.05 1.43
N ALA A 7 1.49 0.22 0.41
CA ALA A 7 1.79 -1.18 0.57
C ALA A 7 2.30 -1.82 -0.70
N VAL A 8 2.91 -2.99 -0.53
CA VAL A 8 3.24 -3.89 -1.62
C VAL A 8 2.38 -5.13 -1.55
N LEU A 9 2.19 -5.74 -2.72
CA LEU A 9 1.59 -7.05 -2.87
C LEU A 9 2.62 -7.98 -3.47
N ALA A 10 2.77 -9.18 -2.91
CA ALA A 10 3.59 -10.24 -3.49
C ALA A 10 2.77 -11.52 -3.63
N PHE A 11 3.08 -12.33 -4.64
CA PHE A 11 2.42 -13.62 -4.78
C PHE A 11 2.91 -14.62 -3.72
N THR A 12 1.97 -15.41 -3.21
CA THR A 12 2.23 -16.52 -2.30
C THR A 12 1.51 -17.77 -2.80
N PRO A 13 1.84 -18.97 -2.28
CA PRO A 13 1.10 -20.18 -2.63
C PRO A 13 -0.40 -20.12 -2.31
N ARG A 14 -0.83 -19.23 -1.40
CA ARG A 14 -2.24 -19.06 -1.00
C ARG A 14 -2.97 -17.96 -1.77
N GLY A 15 -2.25 -17.13 -2.52
CA GLY A 15 -2.80 -15.95 -3.17
C GLY A 15 -1.77 -14.83 -3.17
N LEU A 16 -2.02 -13.82 -2.35
CA LEU A 16 -1.16 -12.66 -2.17
C LEU A 16 -0.78 -12.51 -0.70
N CYS A 17 0.26 -11.73 -0.43
CA CYS A 17 0.45 -11.08 0.86
C CYS A 17 0.43 -9.56 0.68
N TRP A 18 0.08 -8.86 1.75
CA TRP A 18 0.09 -7.42 1.85
C TRP A 18 1.05 -7.00 2.95
N GLN A 19 1.98 -6.11 2.62
CA GLN A 19 2.92 -5.56 3.60
C GLN A 19 2.94 -4.03 3.48
N ALA A 20 2.74 -3.36 4.62
CA ALA A 20 2.80 -1.90 4.69
C ALA A 20 4.18 -1.38 4.25
N ARG A 21 4.17 -0.24 3.57
CA ARG A 21 5.36 0.50 3.13
C ARG A 21 5.25 1.97 3.51
N PRO A 22 6.38 2.69 3.60
CA PRO A 22 6.34 4.15 3.62
C PRO A 22 5.46 4.69 2.49
N VAL A 23 4.64 5.68 2.80
CA VAL A 23 3.72 6.25 1.82
C VAL A 23 4.50 6.84 0.64
N GLY A 24 4.19 6.38 -0.58
CA GLY A 24 4.88 6.77 -1.81
C GLY A 24 6.00 5.83 -2.25
N SER A 25 6.26 4.75 -1.49
CA SER A 25 7.28 3.74 -1.83
C SER A 25 6.68 2.37 -2.16
N GLY A 26 5.39 2.16 -1.89
CA GLY A 26 4.69 0.92 -2.22
C GLY A 26 4.22 0.87 -3.67
N GLY A 27 3.20 0.07 -3.92
CA GLY A 27 2.60 -0.18 -5.23
C GLY A 27 1.29 0.57 -5.47
N LEU A 28 0.79 1.34 -4.49
CA LEU A 28 -0.47 2.06 -4.65
C LEU A 28 -0.26 3.40 -5.38
N PRO A 29 -1.18 3.80 -6.28
CA PRO A 29 -1.11 5.09 -6.98
C PRO A 29 -1.56 6.23 -6.05
N MET A 30 -0.71 6.58 -5.07
CA MET A 30 -1.07 7.50 -3.99
C MET A 30 -1.61 8.87 -4.46
N PRO A 31 -1.05 9.54 -5.48
CA PRO A 31 -1.61 10.81 -5.97
C PRO A 31 -3.05 10.67 -6.45
N ASP A 32 -3.36 9.61 -7.21
CA ASP A 32 -4.70 9.37 -7.76
C ASP A 32 -5.71 9.05 -6.65
N LEU A 33 -5.28 8.30 -5.62
CA LEU A 33 -6.11 8.00 -4.45
C LEU A 33 -6.40 9.24 -3.61
N LEU A 34 -5.41 10.15 -3.48
CA LEU A 34 -5.52 11.35 -2.66
C LEU A 34 -6.25 12.50 -3.34
N ALA A 35 -6.14 12.62 -4.66
CA ALA A 35 -6.73 13.73 -5.42
C ALA A 35 -8.20 14.01 -5.08
N PRO A 36 -9.13 13.04 -5.19
CA PRO A 36 -10.55 13.31 -4.91
C PRO A 36 -10.80 13.68 -3.43
N LEU A 37 -10.01 13.12 -2.50
CA LEU A 37 -10.16 13.39 -1.06
C LEU A 37 -9.72 14.82 -0.72
N ILE A 38 -8.60 15.27 -1.28
CA ILE A 38 -8.07 16.62 -1.06
C ILE A 38 -8.93 17.66 -1.77
N GLN A 39 -9.42 17.38 -2.98
CA GLN A 39 -10.35 18.28 -3.69
C GLN A 39 -11.66 18.45 -2.93
N ALA A 40 -12.21 17.37 -2.37
CA ALA A 40 -13.44 17.45 -1.58
C ALA A 40 -13.23 18.13 -0.21
N ASN A 41 -12.05 17.97 0.40
CA ASN A 41 -11.71 18.61 1.68
C ASN A 41 -10.21 18.95 1.75
N PRO A 42 -9.81 20.18 1.37
CA PRO A 42 -8.41 20.60 1.44
C PRO A 42 -7.82 20.62 2.85
N GLY A 43 -8.66 20.71 3.88
CA GLY A 43 -8.28 20.64 5.29
C GLY A 43 -8.24 19.22 5.88
N LEU A 44 -8.30 18.18 5.04
CA LEU A 44 -8.33 16.79 5.48
C LEU A 44 -7.07 16.42 6.28
N ASN A 45 -7.29 15.98 7.53
CA ASN A 45 -6.24 15.45 8.37
C ASN A 45 -5.97 13.97 8.04
N LEU A 46 -4.75 13.70 7.57
CA LEU A 46 -4.23 12.37 7.29
C LEU A 46 -3.39 11.85 8.47
N SER A 47 -3.58 10.59 8.83
CA SER A 47 -2.78 9.90 9.85
C SER A 47 -2.07 8.70 9.24
N ILE A 48 -0.74 8.68 9.33
CA ILE A 48 0.09 7.59 8.80
C ILE A 48 -0.06 6.37 9.72
N ALA A 49 -0.51 5.22 9.18
CA ALA A 49 -0.88 4.04 9.96
C ALA A 49 0.04 2.84 9.70
N LEU A 50 1.35 3.02 9.92
CA LEU A 50 2.36 1.99 9.67
C LEU A 50 2.40 0.91 10.78
N HIS A 51 2.77 -0.30 10.39
CA HIS A 51 3.04 -1.41 11.30
C HIS A 51 3.99 -2.43 10.66
N ALA A 52 4.59 -3.30 11.46
CA ALA A 52 5.52 -4.32 11.00
C ALA A 52 4.87 -5.54 10.32
N ARG A 53 3.56 -5.75 10.51
CA ARG A 53 2.87 -6.98 10.09
C ARG A 53 2.73 -7.10 8.57
N THR A 54 2.99 -8.30 8.07
CA THR A 54 2.52 -8.79 6.77
C THR A 54 1.24 -9.58 6.98
N TYR A 55 0.30 -9.43 6.04
CA TYR A 55 -0.99 -10.09 6.11
C TYR A 55 -1.19 -10.98 4.90
N ASP A 56 -1.72 -12.18 5.12
CA ASP A 56 -2.17 -13.07 4.05
C ASP A 56 -3.45 -12.53 3.41
N LEU A 57 -3.49 -12.58 2.08
CA LEU A 57 -4.67 -12.33 1.25
C LEU A 57 -4.91 -13.58 0.40
N PRO A 58 -5.61 -14.60 0.93
CA PRO A 58 -5.75 -15.90 0.28
C PRO A 58 -6.80 -15.86 -0.85
N ILE A 59 -6.53 -15.08 -1.90
CA ILE A 59 -7.45 -14.83 -3.02
C ILE A 59 -7.75 -16.08 -3.87
N TYR A 60 -7.06 -17.20 -3.64
CA TYR A 60 -7.37 -18.49 -4.26
C TYR A 60 -8.37 -19.32 -3.45
N ASP A 61 -8.64 -18.94 -2.20
CA ASP A 61 -9.57 -19.62 -1.32
C ASP A 61 -10.99 -19.10 -1.53
N ARG A 62 -11.86 -19.96 -2.07
CA ARG A 62 -13.28 -19.64 -2.30
C ARG A 62 -14.03 -19.29 -1.02
N THR A 63 -13.68 -19.89 0.12
CA THR A 63 -14.33 -19.64 1.42
C THR A 63 -13.97 -18.26 1.93
N TRP A 64 -12.71 -17.85 1.75
CA TRP A 64 -12.28 -16.49 2.05
C TRP A 64 -12.99 -15.47 1.15
N LEU A 65 -13.03 -15.72 -0.16
CA LEU A 65 -13.75 -14.86 -1.12
C LEU A 65 -15.24 -14.73 -0.79
N ALA A 66 -15.89 -15.80 -0.33
CA ALA A 66 -17.30 -15.77 0.08
C ALA A 66 -17.57 -14.84 1.27
N SER A 67 -16.55 -14.44 2.03
CA SER A 67 -16.66 -13.44 3.09
C SER A 67 -16.82 -12.01 2.56
N PHE A 68 -16.64 -11.80 1.26
CA PHE A 68 -16.73 -10.51 0.58
C PHE A 68 -17.76 -10.56 -0.57
N PRO A 69 -19.07 -10.62 -0.27
CA PRO A 69 -20.10 -10.83 -1.29
C PRO A 69 -20.16 -9.73 -2.37
N GLU A 70 -19.72 -8.51 -2.04
CA GLU A 70 -19.66 -7.36 -2.96
C GLU A 70 -18.37 -7.33 -3.82
N LEU A 71 -17.46 -8.28 -3.62
CA LEU A 71 -16.18 -8.30 -4.31
C LEU A 71 -16.36 -8.76 -5.76
N ARG A 72 -16.32 -7.78 -6.67
CA ARG A 72 -16.45 -8.05 -8.11
C ARG A 72 -15.15 -8.60 -8.71
N PRO A 73 -15.22 -9.42 -9.78
CA PRO A 73 -14.04 -9.94 -10.47
C PRO A 73 -13.05 -8.85 -10.92
N GLU A 74 -13.54 -7.68 -11.34
CA GLU A 74 -12.71 -6.57 -11.80
C GLU A 74 -11.85 -6.00 -10.66
N SER A 75 -12.37 -6.01 -9.43
CA SER A 75 -11.63 -5.58 -8.24
C SER A 75 -10.47 -6.53 -7.95
N ILE A 76 -10.69 -7.84 -8.06
CA ILE A 76 -9.62 -8.83 -7.95
C ILE A 76 -8.58 -8.65 -9.07
N ALA A 77 -9.03 -8.48 -10.31
CA ALA A 77 -8.12 -8.25 -11.44
C ALA A 77 -7.26 -6.99 -11.24
N ALA A 78 -7.82 -5.92 -10.66
CA ALA A 78 -7.08 -4.71 -10.32
C ALA A 78 -6.00 -4.97 -9.26
N ILE A 79 -6.32 -5.73 -8.21
CA ILE A 79 -5.36 -6.12 -7.16
C ILE A 79 -4.24 -6.99 -7.75
N VAL A 80 -4.58 -7.97 -8.61
CA VAL A 80 -3.60 -8.83 -9.29
C VAL A 80 -2.68 -8.00 -10.20
N ARG A 81 -3.20 -6.97 -10.88
CA ARG A 81 -2.37 -6.05 -11.68
C ARG A 81 -1.38 -5.24 -10.83
N ILE A 82 -1.79 -4.83 -9.62
CA ILE A 82 -0.88 -4.18 -8.66
C ILE A 82 0.21 -5.17 -8.23
N ALA A 83 -0.16 -6.40 -7.85
CA ALA A 83 0.78 -7.45 -7.47
C ALA A 83 1.78 -7.76 -8.60
N ALA A 84 1.32 -7.89 -9.85
CA ALA A 84 2.19 -8.09 -11.01
C ALA A 84 3.15 -6.91 -11.24
N THR A 85 2.75 -5.69 -10.87
CA THR A 85 3.61 -4.50 -10.94
C THR A 85 4.67 -4.52 -9.83
N CYS A 86 4.29 -4.92 -8.61
CA CYS A 86 5.24 -5.16 -7.53
C CYS A 86 6.25 -6.26 -7.89
N GLU A 87 5.83 -7.38 -8.49
CA GLU A 87 6.74 -8.45 -8.92
C GLU A 87 7.79 -7.98 -9.93
N ARG A 88 7.42 -7.16 -10.92
CA ARG A 88 8.39 -6.56 -11.84
C ARG A 88 9.40 -5.69 -11.08
N ARG A 89 8.92 -4.89 -10.12
CA ARG A 89 9.76 -4.01 -9.30
C ARG A 89 10.67 -4.79 -8.34
N PHE A 90 10.23 -5.94 -7.85
CA PHE A 90 11.08 -6.88 -7.11
C PHE A 90 12.17 -7.45 -8.01
N ALA A 91 11.82 -7.91 -9.21
CA ALA A 91 12.76 -8.52 -10.14
C ALA A 91 13.86 -7.54 -10.63
N GLU A 92 13.53 -6.26 -10.79
CA GLU A 92 14.49 -5.21 -11.16
C GLU A 92 15.26 -4.63 -9.95
N GLY A 93 14.89 -5.00 -8.72
CA GLY A 93 15.52 -4.51 -7.48
C GLY A 93 15.11 -3.09 -7.06
N SER A 94 14.12 -2.47 -7.69
CA SER A 94 13.61 -1.14 -7.30
C SER A 94 12.68 -1.20 -6.07
N LEU A 95 12.32 -2.40 -5.62
CA LEU A 95 11.47 -2.65 -4.48
C LEU A 95 11.94 -3.92 -3.76
N ALA A 96 12.04 -3.87 -2.43
CA ALA A 96 12.40 -5.04 -1.62
C ALA A 96 11.21 -5.98 -1.45
N ARG A 97 11.44 -7.30 -1.48
CA ARG A 97 10.38 -8.29 -1.25
C ARG A 97 9.91 -8.24 0.22
N PRO A 98 8.68 -8.70 0.51
CA PRO A 98 8.17 -8.70 1.88
C PRO A 98 9.08 -9.41 2.88
N GLU A 99 9.58 -10.60 2.53
CA GLU A 99 10.45 -11.45 3.35
C GLU A 99 11.77 -10.76 3.73
N ASP A 100 12.39 -10.02 2.81
CA ASP A 100 13.62 -9.28 3.07
C ASP A 100 13.40 -8.18 4.12
N VAL A 101 12.25 -7.51 4.04
CA VAL A 101 11.91 -6.43 4.97
C VAL A 101 11.42 -6.96 6.32
N GLU A 102 10.75 -8.11 6.37
CA GLU A 102 10.43 -8.78 7.63
C GLU A 102 11.69 -9.15 8.42
N GLY A 103 12.80 -9.44 7.73
CA GLY A 103 14.09 -9.74 8.35
C GLY A 103 14.73 -8.55 9.08
N ILE A 104 14.31 -7.31 8.80
CA ILE A 104 14.77 -6.12 9.52
C ILE A 104 13.96 -6.00 10.82
N ALA A 105 14.49 -5.47 11.92
CA ALA A 105 13.65 -5.21 13.10
C ALA A 105 12.77 -3.96 12.88
N TRP A 106 11.56 -3.96 13.45
CA TRP A 106 10.67 -2.79 13.33
C TRP A 106 11.28 -1.53 13.94
N ALA A 107 11.91 -1.68 15.11
CA ALA A 107 12.58 -0.60 15.83
C ALA A 107 13.65 0.10 14.99
N ASP A 108 14.28 -0.62 14.06
CA ASP A 108 15.38 -0.12 13.24
C ASP A 108 14.92 0.66 12.00
N ARG A 109 13.62 0.62 11.66
CA ARG A 109 13.11 1.23 10.42
C ARG A 109 11.94 2.19 10.58
N TYR A 110 11.19 2.11 11.68
CA TYR A 110 9.89 2.81 11.78
C TYR A 110 9.99 4.34 11.69
N LEU A 111 11.03 4.95 12.28
CA LEU A 111 11.21 6.41 12.24
C LEU A 111 11.52 6.90 10.84
N ASP A 112 12.42 6.22 10.13
CA ASP A 112 12.78 6.57 8.75
C ASP A 112 11.59 6.40 7.81
N TRP A 113 10.79 5.35 8.04
CA TRP A 113 9.56 5.11 7.29
C TRP A 113 8.52 6.19 7.53
N LEU A 114 8.36 6.63 8.78
CA LEU A 114 7.46 7.73 9.12
C LEU A 114 7.93 9.06 8.49
N ALA A 115 9.23 9.36 8.59
CA ALA A 115 9.82 10.55 8.01
C ALA A 115 9.67 10.58 6.48
N SER A 116 9.94 9.45 5.80
CA SER A 116 9.78 9.31 4.35
C SER A 116 8.32 9.50 3.93
N SER A 117 7.38 8.87 4.65
CA SER A 117 5.95 9.01 4.41
C SER A 117 5.49 10.47 4.55
N LEU A 118 5.95 11.15 5.61
CA LEU A 118 5.64 12.56 5.85
C LEU A 118 6.21 13.46 4.74
N GLY A 119 7.44 13.20 4.30
CA GLY A 119 8.08 13.91 3.19
C GLY A 119 7.27 13.82 1.91
N PHE A 120 6.91 12.60 1.51
CA PHE A 120 6.08 12.35 0.34
C PHE A 120 4.71 13.02 0.44
N LEU A 121 4.00 12.83 1.55
CA LEU A 121 2.65 13.37 1.76
C LEU A 121 2.63 14.91 1.73
N ARG A 122 3.65 15.58 2.28
CA ARG A 122 3.76 17.05 2.22
C ARG A 122 3.91 17.56 0.79
N VAL A 123 4.64 16.84 -0.06
CA VAL A 123 4.81 17.22 -1.47
C VAL A 123 3.51 17.00 -2.23
N VAL A 124 2.94 15.80 -2.13
CA VAL A 124 1.74 15.43 -2.90
C VAL A 124 0.53 16.25 -2.52
N THR A 125 0.23 16.42 -1.22
CA THR A 125 -0.94 17.19 -0.80
C THR A 125 -0.85 18.67 -1.20
N ARG A 126 0.33 19.29 -1.10
CA ARG A 126 0.55 20.66 -1.60
C ARG A 126 0.39 20.78 -3.10
N SER A 127 0.82 19.77 -3.86
CA SER A 127 0.65 19.76 -5.31
C SER A 127 -0.82 19.65 -5.70
N LEU A 128 -1.58 18.81 -5.00
CA LEU A 128 -3.00 18.57 -5.27
C LEU A 128 -3.89 19.75 -4.84
N ALA A 129 -3.56 20.45 -3.75
CA ALA A 129 -4.34 21.60 -3.27
C ALA A 129 -4.20 22.88 -4.12
N ARG A 130 -3.34 22.88 -5.15
CA ARG A 130 -3.17 23.99 -6.09
C ARG A 130 -4.17 23.96 -7.26
N PHE A 131 -4.96 22.90 -7.35
CA PHE A 131 -5.99 22.66 -8.37
C PHE A 131 -7.33 22.42 -7.68
#